data_AF-A0A1Y3BI49-F1
#
_entry.id   AF-A0A1Y3BI49-F1
#
_cell.length_a   1.000
_cell.length_b   1.000
_cell.length_c   1.000
_cell.angle_alpha   90.00
_cell.angle_beta   90.00
_cell.angle_gamma   90.00
#
_symmetry.space_group_name_H-M   'P 1'
#
loop_
_entity.id
_entity.type
_entity.pdbx_description
1 polymer ?
#
loop_
_entity_poly.entity_id
_entity_poly.type
_entity_poly.pdbx_seq_one_letter_code
_entity_poly.pdbx_strand_id
1 'polypeptide(L)'
;MGLLEPLFRNIPQSTVDLTPIFPYIAEQLEINEFFRLLYMFGLTLLAGSNSREFIPENLYRLMAHFPNTLSLQIFSHMGQRYLSDQLYRFDYGPVENIRVYGTIKPSYYNISKITNPYMILWHGSMDFIADNIDIVRLRQHLSGMLNVIDLLFETF
;
A
#
# COMPACT_ATOMS: atom_id res chain seq x y z
N MET A 1 5.00 20.75 -11.83
CA MET A 1 6.05 19.97 -11.16
C MET A 1 5.83 20.19 -9.67
N GLY A 2 5.35 19.17 -8.97
CA GLY A 2 4.80 19.33 -7.61
C GLY A 2 5.90 19.57 -6.58
N LEU A 3 5.61 20.33 -5.53
CA LEU A 3 6.55 20.69 -4.44
C LEU A 3 7.20 19.44 -3.77
N LEU A 4 6.56 18.27 -3.87
CA LEU A 4 6.95 17.03 -3.20
C LEU A 4 7.65 16.01 -4.12
N GLU A 5 7.64 16.16 -5.45
CA GLU A 5 8.34 15.22 -6.35
C GLU A 5 9.84 15.08 -6.03
N PRO A 6 10.59 16.18 -5.78
CA PRO A 6 11.99 16.08 -5.43
C PRO A 6 12.22 15.38 -4.08
N LEU A 7 11.28 15.51 -3.14
CA LEU A 7 11.38 14.86 -1.84
C LEU A 7 11.42 13.34 -2.01
N PHE A 8 10.44 12.77 -2.71
CA PHE A 8 10.33 11.32 -2.86
C PHE A 8 11.54 10.74 -3.61
N ARG A 9 12.01 11.39 -4.70
CA ARG A 9 13.21 10.94 -5.44
C ARG A 9 14.48 10.88 -4.58
N ASN A 10 14.57 11.75 -3.57
CA ASN A 10 15.75 11.87 -2.73
C ASN A 10 15.68 11.06 -1.43
N ILE A 11 14.57 10.35 -1.16
CA ILE A 11 14.50 9.43 -0.02
C ILE A 11 15.58 8.35 -0.20
N PRO A 12 16.43 8.11 0.81
CA PRO A 12 17.42 7.03 0.76
C PRO A 12 16.76 5.69 0.46
N GLN A 13 17.26 4.99 -0.53
CA GLN A 13 16.73 3.68 -0.94
C GLN A 13 17.31 2.60 -0.02
N SER A 14 16.89 2.61 1.25
CA SER A 14 17.31 1.61 2.25
C SER A 14 16.20 0.63 2.54
N THR A 15 16.58 -0.63 2.72
CA THR A 15 15.74 -1.67 3.30
C THR A 15 16.09 -1.79 4.77
N VAL A 16 15.11 -1.58 5.65
CA VAL A 16 15.31 -1.79 7.09
C VAL A 16 14.88 -3.22 7.42
N ASP A 17 15.82 -4.02 7.94
CA ASP A 17 15.50 -5.32 8.51
C ASP A 17 14.98 -5.13 9.94
N LEU A 18 13.68 -5.34 10.10
CA LEU A 18 13.00 -5.24 11.39
C LEU A 18 12.80 -6.62 12.05
N THR A 19 13.25 -7.70 11.41
CA THR A 19 13.13 -9.07 11.94
C THR A 19 13.63 -9.19 13.38
N PRO A 20 14.76 -8.58 13.79
CA PRO A 20 15.26 -8.72 15.15
C PRO A 20 14.38 -8.07 16.23
N ILE A 21 13.55 -7.06 15.88
CA ILE A 21 12.77 -6.29 16.86
C ILE A 21 11.30 -6.72 16.93
N PHE A 22 10.80 -7.51 15.98
CA PHE A 22 9.38 -7.92 15.98
C PHE A 22 8.93 -8.72 17.20
N PRO A 23 9.71 -9.71 17.71
CA PRO A 23 9.29 -10.43 18.92
C PRO A 23 9.09 -9.48 20.10
N TYR A 24 9.98 -8.50 20.25
CA TYR A 24 9.87 -7.48 21.29
C TYR A 24 8.64 -6.59 21.08
N ILE A 25 8.40 -6.08 19.87
CA ILE A 25 7.21 -5.25 19.58
C ILE A 25 5.92 -6.04 19.84
N ALA A 26 5.84 -7.29 19.39
CA ALA A 26 4.69 -8.15 19.60
C ALA A 26 4.41 -8.37 21.09
N GLU A 27 5.46 -8.67 21.87
CA GLU A 27 5.36 -8.75 23.33
C GLU A 27 4.85 -7.43 23.92
N GLN A 28 5.42 -6.28 23.54
CA GLN A 28 4.98 -4.98 24.05
C GLN A 28 3.50 -4.67 23.72
N LEU A 29 2.99 -5.09 22.56
CA LEU A 29 1.59 -4.93 22.18
C LEU A 29 0.64 -5.85 22.97
N GLU A 30 1.14 -6.99 23.46
CA GLU A 30 0.41 -7.89 24.33
C GLU A 30 0.32 -7.32 25.76
N ILE A 31 1.46 -6.92 26.33
CA ILE A 31 1.56 -6.54 27.74
C ILE A 31 1.23 -5.06 28.03
N ASN A 32 1.37 -4.14 27.05
CA ASN A 32 1.13 -2.70 27.28
C ASN A 32 -0.05 -2.16 26.48
N GLU A 33 -1.08 -1.72 27.21
CA GLU A 33 -2.28 -1.13 26.61
C GLU A 33 -1.99 0.15 25.81
N PHE A 34 -1.12 1.03 26.30
CA PHE A 34 -0.77 2.27 25.62
C PHE A 34 -0.14 2.01 24.23
N PHE A 35 0.83 1.10 24.14
CA PHE A 35 1.46 0.73 22.86
C PHE A 35 0.45 0.11 21.90
N ARG A 36 -0.46 -0.74 22.42
CA ARG A 36 -1.54 -1.33 21.64
C ARG A 36 -2.48 -0.26 21.08
N LEU A 37 -2.89 0.72 21.88
CA LEU A 37 -3.73 1.83 21.42
C LEU A 37 -3.04 2.69 20.37
N LEU A 38 -1.76 3.04 20.57
CA LEU A 38 -1.00 3.83 19.61
C LEU A 38 -0.88 3.11 18.26
N TYR A 39 -0.60 1.81 18.30
CA TYR A 39 -0.48 0.99 17.11
C TYR A 39 -1.83 0.82 16.39
N MET A 40 -2.90 0.56 17.14
CA MET A 40 -4.26 0.45 16.59
C MET A 40 -4.74 1.74 15.94
N PHE A 41 -4.42 2.87 16.55
CA PHE A 41 -4.72 4.18 16.00
C PHE A 41 -3.96 4.39 14.68
N GLY A 42 -2.66 4.08 14.66
CA GLY A 42 -1.84 4.17 13.45
C GLY A 42 -2.35 3.28 12.30
N LEU A 43 -2.65 2.01 12.58
CA LEU A 43 -3.21 1.10 11.57
C LEU A 43 -4.55 1.59 11.02
N THR A 44 -5.46 1.98 11.91
CA THR A 44 -6.79 2.48 11.53
C THR A 44 -6.70 3.71 10.64
N LEU A 45 -5.79 4.63 10.94
CA LEU A 45 -5.56 5.82 10.12
C LEU A 45 -4.97 5.50 8.74
N LEU A 46 -4.12 4.48 8.65
CA LEU A 46 -3.44 4.12 7.41
C LEU A 46 -4.30 3.25 6.49
N ALA A 47 -5.00 2.25 7.04
CA ALA A 47 -5.69 1.22 6.27
C ALA A 47 -7.22 1.29 6.35
N GLY A 48 -7.75 2.12 7.26
CA GLY A 48 -9.15 2.03 7.69
C GLY A 48 -9.34 0.96 8.76
N SER A 49 -10.56 0.86 9.29
CA SER A 49 -10.88 -0.12 10.34
C SER A 49 -12.30 -0.64 10.22
N ASN A 50 -12.47 -1.92 10.55
CA ASN A 50 -13.76 -2.53 10.82
C ASN A 50 -13.73 -3.18 12.21
N SER A 51 -14.28 -2.51 13.20
CA SER A 51 -14.27 -2.98 14.59
C SER A 51 -15.05 -4.28 14.82
N ARG A 52 -15.89 -4.72 13.88
CA ARG A 52 -16.66 -5.98 14.00
C ARG A 52 -15.83 -7.22 13.65
N GLU A 53 -14.91 -7.09 12.70
CA GLU A 53 -14.05 -8.18 12.23
C GLU A 53 -12.66 -8.13 12.86
N PHE A 54 -12.33 -6.99 13.48
CA PHE A 54 -11.07 -6.81 14.14
C PHE A 54 -11.02 -7.53 15.49
N ILE A 55 -10.25 -8.60 15.56
CA ILE A 55 -9.96 -9.36 16.79
C ILE A 55 -8.60 -8.91 17.33
N PRO A 56 -8.53 -8.13 18.42
CA PRO A 56 -7.28 -7.57 18.94
C PRO A 56 -6.22 -8.63 19.27
N GLU A 57 -6.63 -9.83 19.67
CA GLU A 57 -5.71 -10.91 20.01
C GLU A 57 -4.95 -11.46 18.80
N ASN A 58 -5.48 -11.30 17.59
CA ASN A 58 -4.78 -11.69 16.37
C ASN A 58 -3.72 -10.67 15.95
N LEU A 59 -3.77 -9.46 16.51
CA LEU A 59 -2.90 -8.35 16.12
C LEU A 59 -1.45 -8.54 16.54
N TYR A 60 -1.20 -8.90 17.80
CA TYR A 60 0.17 -9.10 18.29
C TYR A 60 0.81 -10.32 17.62
N ARG A 61 0.01 -11.37 17.34
CA ARG A 61 0.44 -12.55 16.57
C ARG A 61 0.81 -12.19 15.13
N LEU A 62 -0.01 -11.34 14.49
CA LEU A 62 0.30 -10.81 13.17
C LEU A 62 1.62 -10.03 13.19
N MET A 63 1.82 -9.19 14.21
CA MET A 63 3.03 -8.36 14.34
C MET A 63 4.32 -9.15 14.56
N ALA A 64 4.23 -10.34 15.16
CA ALA A 64 5.39 -11.24 15.28
C ALA A 64 5.90 -11.74 13.91
N HIS A 65 5.10 -11.60 12.84
CA HIS A 65 5.38 -12.15 11.51
C HIS A 65 5.22 -11.14 10.36
N PHE A 66 4.73 -9.93 10.64
CA PHE A 66 4.46 -8.91 9.64
C PHE A 66 4.58 -7.51 10.24
N PRO A 67 5.19 -6.53 9.55
CA PRO A 67 5.75 -6.62 8.19
C PRO A 67 7.23 -7.03 8.19
N ASN A 68 7.59 -8.22 7.68
CA ASN A 68 8.99 -8.71 7.70
C ASN A 68 10.02 -7.78 7.02
N THR A 69 9.60 -6.92 6.09
CA THR A 69 10.51 -5.96 5.44
C THR A 69 9.73 -4.78 4.89
N LEU A 70 10.19 -3.56 5.20
CA LEU A 70 9.70 -2.33 4.59
C LEU A 70 10.88 -1.62 3.92
N SER A 71 10.79 -1.43 2.60
CA SER A 71 11.77 -0.66 1.85
C SER A 71 11.30 0.79 1.75
N LEU A 72 12.19 1.73 2.04
CA LEU A 72 11.92 3.15 1.80
C LEU A 72 11.68 3.46 0.32
N GLN A 73 12.18 2.61 -0.59
CA GLN A 73 11.87 2.69 -2.01
C GLN A 73 10.38 2.53 -2.29
N ILE A 74 9.72 1.61 -1.58
CA ILE A 74 8.27 1.38 -1.75
C ILE A 74 7.50 2.63 -1.31
N PHE A 75 7.84 3.20 -0.15
CA PHE A 75 7.21 4.44 0.31
C PHE A 75 7.42 5.60 -0.65
N SER A 76 8.65 5.77 -1.15
CA SER A 76 8.94 6.76 -2.19
C SER A 76 8.10 6.54 -3.44
N HIS A 77 7.99 5.29 -3.91
CA HIS A 77 7.22 4.97 -5.12
C HIS A 77 5.73 5.22 -4.93
N MET A 78 5.20 4.90 -3.75
CA MET A 78 3.79 5.20 -3.42
C MET A 78 3.53 6.71 -3.46
N GLY A 79 4.45 7.53 -2.93
CA GLY A 79 4.37 9.00 -3.04
C GLY A 79 4.43 9.50 -4.48
N GLN A 80 5.33 8.95 -5.30
CA GLN A 80 5.42 9.25 -6.73
C GLN A 80 4.10 8.93 -7.46
N ARG A 81 3.49 7.79 -7.17
CA ARG A 81 2.20 7.38 -7.73
C ARG A 81 1.07 8.31 -7.29
N TYR A 82 0.98 8.59 -5.99
CA TYR A 82 -0.02 9.49 -5.41
C TYR A 82 -0.01 10.87 -6.07
N LEU A 83 1.18 11.45 -6.32
CA LEU A 83 1.30 12.77 -6.95
C LEU A 83 0.91 12.80 -8.42
N SER A 84 1.19 11.72 -9.15
CA SER A 84 0.94 11.65 -10.60
C SER A 84 -0.45 11.12 -10.96
N ASP A 85 -1.10 10.42 -10.02
CA ASP A 85 -2.34 9.66 -10.26
C ASP A 85 -2.20 8.60 -11.37
N GLN A 86 -1.02 7.96 -11.47
CA GLN A 86 -0.67 7.02 -12.53
C GLN A 86 0.08 5.78 -12.02
N LEU A 87 -0.03 4.68 -12.77
CA LEU A 87 0.69 3.43 -12.55
C LEU A 87 1.89 3.32 -13.49
N TYR A 88 3.09 3.48 -12.96
CA TYR A 88 4.35 3.42 -13.71
C TYR A 88 5.49 2.88 -12.85
N ARG A 89 6.61 2.54 -13.49
CA ARG A 89 7.83 2.07 -12.81
C ARG A 89 8.41 3.16 -11.90
N PHE A 90 9.28 2.80 -10.96
CA PHE A 90 9.91 3.80 -10.09
C PHE A 90 10.58 4.91 -10.90
N ASP A 91 10.35 6.18 -10.54
CA ASP A 91 11.01 7.32 -11.19
C ASP A 91 12.28 7.69 -10.43
N TYR A 92 13.44 7.35 -10.99
CA TYR A 92 14.75 7.71 -10.42
C TYR A 92 15.19 9.14 -10.79
N GLY A 93 14.42 9.83 -11.63
CA GLY A 93 14.79 11.10 -12.24
C GLY A 93 15.45 10.94 -13.61
N PRO A 94 15.55 12.03 -14.40
CA PRO A 94 15.88 11.97 -15.84
C PRO A 94 17.17 11.22 -16.18
N VAL A 95 18.26 11.51 -15.48
CA VAL A 95 19.59 10.91 -15.76
C VAL A 95 19.58 9.42 -15.48
N GLU A 96 19.05 9.05 -14.32
CA GLU A 96 19.07 7.66 -13.86
C GLU A 96 18.01 6.81 -14.60
N ASN A 97 16.87 7.39 -14.98
CA ASN A 97 15.90 6.73 -15.84
C ASN A 97 16.48 6.40 -17.23
N ILE A 98 17.31 7.26 -17.81
CA ILE A 98 17.99 6.92 -19.07
C ILE A 98 18.91 5.71 -18.85
N ARG A 99 19.65 5.68 -17.74
CA ARG A 99 20.55 4.57 -17.41
C ARG A 99 19.80 3.25 -17.20
N VAL A 100 18.67 3.28 -16.49
CA VAL A 100 17.91 2.09 -16.08
C VAL A 100 16.89 1.64 -17.14
N TYR A 101 16.25 2.58 -17.83
CA TYR A 101 15.14 2.33 -18.76
C TYR A 101 15.43 2.72 -20.21
N GLY A 102 16.49 3.49 -20.48
CA GLY A 102 16.76 4.06 -21.80
C GLY A 102 15.88 5.26 -22.17
N THR A 103 15.01 5.72 -21.25
CA THR A 103 14.05 6.80 -21.48
C THR A 103 14.10 7.82 -20.35
N ILE A 104 13.79 9.09 -20.64
CA ILE A 104 13.80 10.18 -19.64
C ILE A 104 12.75 9.94 -18.54
N LYS A 105 11.60 9.39 -18.92
CA LYS A 105 10.50 9.04 -18.02
C LYS A 105 10.33 7.52 -17.95
N PRO A 106 9.94 6.97 -16.78
CA PRO A 106 9.58 5.57 -16.66
C PRO A 106 8.33 5.24 -17.51
N SER A 107 8.24 4.00 -17.97
CA SER A 107 7.07 3.50 -18.71
C SER A 107 5.89 3.22 -17.78
N TYR A 108 4.68 3.49 -18.26
CA TYR A 108 3.43 3.11 -17.59
C TYR A 108 3.18 1.60 -17.66
N TYR A 109 2.53 1.07 -16.63
CA TYR A 109 1.98 -0.28 -16.66
C TYR A 109 0.66 -0.28 -17.43
N ASN A 110 0.58 -1.10 -18.48
CA ASN A 110 -0.65 -1.23 -19.26
C ASN A 110 -1.57 -2.26 -18.60
N ILE A 111 -2.54 -1.76 -17.82
CA ILE A 111 -3.55 -2.57 -17.09
C ILE A 111 -4.39 -3.43 -18.03
N SER A 112 -4.63 -2.97 -19.26
CA SER A 112 -5.40 -3.70 -20.28
C SER A 112 -4.73 -5.02 -20.71
N LYS A 113 -3.45 -5.22 -20.38
CA LYS A 113 -2.77 -6.51 -20.59
C LYS A 113 -3.20 -7.59 -19.59
N ILE A 114 -3.94 -7.25 -18.53
CA ILE A 114 -4.53 -8.21 -17.60
C ILE A 114 -5.82 -8.74 -18.25
N THR A 115 -5.76 -9.98 -18.75
CA THR A 115 -6.83 -10.59 -19.56
C THR A 115 -7.46 -11.84 -18.94
N ASN A 116 -7.18 -12.12 -17.66
CA ASN A 116 -7.75 -13.30 -17.00
C ASN A 116 -9.29 -13.20 -16.91
N PRO A 117 -10.04 -14.12 -17.54
CA PRO A 117 -11.51 -14.06 -17.58
C PRO A 117 -12.19 -14.49 -16.28
N TYR A 118 -11.44 -15.08 -15.33
CA TYR A 118 -11.95 -15.56 -14.03
C TYR A 118 -11.54 -14.66 -12.87
N MET A 119 -11.19 -13.40 -13.14
CA MET A 119 -10.74 -12.48 -12.12
C MET A 119 -11.92 -12.01 -11.26
N ILE A 120 -11.76 -12.11 -9.95
CA ILE A 120 -12.69 -11.59 -8.96
C ILE A 120 -11.97 -10.50 -8.17
N LEU A 121 -12.57 -9.32 -8.11
CA LEU A 121 -12.08 -8.20 -7.32
C LEU A 121 -12.96 -8.03 -6.09
N TRP A 122 -12.38 -8.20 -4.91
CA TRP A 122 -13.00 -7.89 -3.63
C TRP A 122 -12.50 -6.53 -3.17
N HIS A 123 -13.41 -5.65 -2.77
CA HIS A 123 -13.04 -4.38 -2.15
C HIS A 123 -13.99 -4.04 -1.01
N GLY A 124 -13.45 -3.37 0.01
CA GLY A 124 -14.19 -2.97 1.21
C GLY A 124 -14.50 -1.49 1.19
N SER A 125 -15.72 -1.12 1.60
CA SER A 125 -16.14 0.28 1.59
C SER A 125 -15.34 1.20 2.53
N MET A 126 -14.63 0.62 3.50
CA MET A 126 -13.82 1.32 4.51
C MET A 126 -12.31 1.15 4.29
N ASP A 127 -11.88 0.70 3.09
CA ASP A 127 -10.47 0.59 2.73
C ASP A 127 -9.92 1.97 2.31
N PHE A 128 -8.96 2.50 3.07
CA PHE A 128 -8.36 3.80 2.79
C PHE A 128 -7.16 3.73 1.83
N ILE A 129 -6.62 2.54 1.60
CA ILE A 129 -5.47 2.32 0.70
C ILE A 129 -5.96 2.04 -0.71
N ALA A 130 -6.99 1.22 -0.85
CA ALA A 130 -7.63 0.87 -2.11
C ALA A 130 -9.07 1.43 -2.13
N ASP A 131 -9.16 2.76 -2.18
CA ASP A 131 -10.43 3.47 -2.08
C ASP A 131 -11.35 3.20 -3.30
N ASN A 132 -12.63 3.51 -3.13
CA ASN A 132 -13.63 3.28 -4.17
C ASN A 132 -13.30 3.99 -5.50
N ILE A 133 -12.66 5.16 -5.46
CA ILE A 133 -12.31 5.91 -6.68
C ILE A 133 -11.28 5.12 -7.49
N ASP A 134 -10.22 4.64 -6.83
CA ASP A 134 -9.18 3.86 -7.49
C ASP A 134 -9.68 2.49 -7.97
N ILE A 135 -10.62 1.86 -7.25
CA ILE A 135 -11.28 0.63 -7.71
C ILE A 135 -12.09 0.86 -8.98
N VAL A 136 -12.86 1.95 -9.06
CA VAL A 136 -13.62 2.32 -10.28
C VAL A 136 -12.67 2.57 -11.45
N ARG A 137 -11.57 3.28 -11.22
CA ARG A 137 -10.55 3.54 -12.25
C ARG A 137 -9.88 2.25 -12.72
N LEU A 138 -9.53 1.36 -11.79
CA LEU A 138 -8.95 0.05 -12.13
C LEU A 138 -9.90 -0.74 -13.02
N ARG A 139 -11.19 -0.79 -12.66
CA ARG A 139 -12.22 -1.49 -13.45
C ARG A 139 -12.35 -0.95 -14.88
N GLN A 140 -12.23 0.36 -15.07
CA GLN A 140 -12.32 0.97 -16.41
C GLN A 140 -11.14 0.60 -17.33
N HIS A 141 -9.96 0.35 -16.77
CA HIS A 141 -8.75 0.06 -17.55
C HIS A 141 -8.49 -1.43 -17.78
N LEU A 142 -9.20 -2.30 -17.06
CA LEU A 142 -9.15 -3.75 -17.22
C LEU A 142 -9.92 -4.19 -18.47
N SER A 143 -9.33 -5.10 -19.24
CA SER A 143 -9.93 -5.60 -20.49
C SER A 143 -10.67 -6.93 -20.35
N GLY A 144 -10.44 -7.65 -19.25
CA GLY A 144 -11.12 -8.91 -18.96
C GLY A 144 -12.49 -8.71 -18.31
N MET A 145 -13.31 -9.78 -18.32
CA MET A 145 -14.52 -9.82 -17.50
C MET A 145 -14.13 -9.74 -16.04
N LEU A 146 -14.58 -8.67 -15.36
CA LEU A 146 -14.31 -8.44 -13.95
C LEU A 146 -15.60 -8.63 -13.15
N ASN A 147 -15.62 -9.67 -12.33
CA ASN A 147 -16.63 -9.77 -11.27
C ASN A 147 -16.13 -8.96 -10.08
N VAL A 148 -16.88 -7.93 -9.70
CA VAL A 148 -16.57 -7.11 -8.53
C VAL A 148 -17.52 -7.50 -7.41
N ILE A 149 -16.96 -7.74 -6.23
CA ILE A 149 -17.72 -8.01 -5.01
C ILE A 149 -17.44 -6.87 -4.04
N ASP A 150 -18.48 -6.07 -3.83
CA ASP A 150 -18.47 -4.96 -2.90
C ASP A 150 -18.77 -5.51 -1.50
N LEU A 151 -17.79 -5.45 -0.61
CA LEU A 151 -17.99 -5.71 0.81
C LEU A 151 -18.53 -4.42 1.43
N LEU A 152 -19.85 -4.25 1.31
CA LEU A 152 -20.58 -3.14 1.92
C LEU A 152 -20.69 -3.40 3.43
N PHE A 153 -20.09 -2.53 4.22
CA PHE A 153 -20.23 -2.57 5.67
C PHE A 153 -21.26 -1.52 6.11
N GLU A 154 -22.29 -1.95 6.84
CA GLU A 154 -23.25 -1.05 7.47
C GLU A 154 -22.54 -0.20 8.53
N THR A 155 -22.37 1.08 8.24
CA THR A 155 -21.99 2.09 9.23
C THR A 155 -23.13 2.27 10.23
N PHE A 156 -22.87 2.06 11.52
CA PHE A 156 -23.73 2.56 12.60
C PHE A 156 -22.90 3.46 13.50
#